data_AF-A0A2V7G8W2-F1
#
_entry.id   AF-A0A2V7G8W2-F1
#
_cell.length_a   1.000
_cell.length_b   1.000
_cell.length_c   1.000
_cell.angle_alpha   90.00
_cell.angle_beta   90.00
_cell.angle_gamma   90.00
#
_symmetry.space_group_name_H-M   'P 1'
#
loop_
_entity.id
_entity.type
_entity.pdbx_description
1 polymer ?
#
loop_
_entity_poly.entity_id
_entity_poly.type
_entity_poly.pdbx_seq_one_letter_code
_entity_poly.pdbx_strand_id
1 'polypeptide(L)' 'MRRTRSRMLAGIAGVSMLGLVLAGCGTLVGAGVGAGSGAAISAGTGHSPAKGALIGAGVGGAAGAIYDIAR' A
#
# COMPACT_ATOMS: atom_id res chain seq x y z
N MET A 1 11.12 33.33 -18.82
CA MET A 1 11.26 32.65 -17.51
C MET A 1 10.00 31.94 -17.00
N ARG A 2 8.75 32.43 -17.22
CA ARG A 2 7.52 31.75 -16.73
C ARG A 2 7.30 30.32 -17.27
N ARG A 3 7.56 30.06 -18.56
CA ARG A 3 7.38 28.73 -19.19
C ARG A 3 8.27 27.64 -18.59
N THR A 4 9.48 27.98 -18.16
CA THR A 4 10.43 27.01 -17.55
C THR A 4 9.95 26.58 -16.18
N ARG A 5 9.40 27.50 -15.38
CA ARG A 5 8.76 27.22 -14.08
C ARG A 5 7.56 26.28 -14.23
N SER A 6 6.70 26.52 -15.23
CA SER A 6 5.53 25.66 -15.49
C SER A 6 5.93 24.23 -15.87
N ARG A 7 6.98 24.07 -16.68
CA ARG A 7 7.52 22.76 -17.06
C ARG A 7 8.17 22.03 -15.87
N MET A 8 8.89 22.74 -15.02
CA MET A 8 9.46 22.17 -13.79
C MET A 8 8.38 21.71 -12.82
N LEU A 9 7.32 22.51 -12.60
CA LEU A 9 6.20 22.14 -11.74
C LEU A 9 5.44 20.91 -12.27
N ALA A 10 5.24 20.82 -13.60
CA ALA A 10 4.64 19.64 -14.22
C ALA A 10 5.52 18.39 -14.05
N GLY A 11 6.85 18.54 -14.17
CA GLY A 11 7.79 17.46 -13.91
C GLY A 11 7.74 16.96 -12.46
N ILE A 12 7.73 17.88 -11.49
CA ILE A 12 7.63 17.55 -10.06
C ILE A 12 6.30 16.83 -9.77
N ALA A 13 5.18 17.35 -10.28
CA ALA A 13 3.87 16.72 -10.09
C ALA A 13 3.81 15.30 -10.71
N GLY A 14 4.41 15.12 -11.89
CA GLY A 14 4.51 13.81 -12.54
C GLY A 14 5.32 12.80 -11.74
N VAL A 15 6.49 13.19 -11.23
CA VAL A 15 7.34 12.32 -10.40
C VAL A 15 6.66 11.98 -9.07
N SER A 16 6.00 12.96 -8.42
CA SER A 16 5.23 12.72 -7.20
C SER A 16 4.08 11.73 -7.41
N MET A 17 3.37 11.81 -8.54
CA MET A 17 2.32 10.85 -8.89
C MET A 17 2.87 9.45 -9.15
N LEU A 18 4.02 9.32 -9.82
CA LEU A 18 4.69 8.02 -9.96
C LEU A 18 5.08 7.43 -8.59
N GLY A 19 5.63 8.25 -7.69
CA GLY A 19 5.95 7.84 -6.33
C GLY A 19 4.73 7.34 -5.56
N LEU A 20 3.60 8.02 -5.68
CA LEU A 20 2.32 7.61 -5.06
C LEU A 20 1.78 6.30 -5.63
N VAL A 21 1.90 6.08 -6.94
CA VAL A 21 1.44 4.84 -7.59
C VAL A 21 2.32 3.66 -7.20
N LEU A 22 3.64 3.86 -7.15
CA LEU A 22 4.58 2.85 -6.67
C LEU A 22 4.31 2.53 -5.20
N ALA A 23 4.16 3.55 -4.35
CA ALA A 23 3.79 3.41 -2.94
C ALA A 23 2.43 2.74 -2.68
N GLY A 24 1.51 2.85 -3.65
CA GLY A 24 0.21 2.19 -3.60
C GLY A 24 0.29 0.69 -3.88
N CYS A 25 1.28 0.24 -4.66
CA CYS A 25 1.40 -1.17 -5.04
C CYS A 25 1.80 -2.04 -3.85
N GLY A 26 2.77 -1.63 -3.03
CA GLY A 26 3.15 -2.35 -1.82
C GLY A 26 2.02 -2.40 -0.80
N THR A 27 1.30 -1.28 -0.61
CA THR A 27 0.09 -1.23 0.22
C THR A 27 -0.99 -2.21 -0.24
N LEU A 28 -1.34 -2.20 -1.54
CA LEU A 28 -2.42 -3.04 -2.08
C LEU A 28 -2.06 -4.52 -2.00
N VAL A 29 -0.83 -4.88 -2.38
CA VAL A 29 -0.34 -6.25 -2.31
C VAL A 29 -0.24 -6.71 -0.86
N GLY A 30 0.35 -5.89 0.01
CA GLY A 30 0.48 -6.18 1.43
C GLY A 30 -0.88 -6.37 2.11
N ALA A 31 -1.85 -5.49 1.84
CA ALA A 31 -3.20 -5.63 2.36
C ALA A 31 -3.90 -6.88 1.83
N GLY A 32 -3.74 -7.21 0.54
CA GLY A 32 -4.32 -8.41 -0.06
C GLY A 32 -3.76 -9.71 0.52
N VAL A 33 -2.42 -9.82 0.58
CA VAL A 33 -1.74 -10.98 1.16
C VAL A 33 -2.08 -11.11 2.64
N GLY A 34 -1.98 -10.00 3.38
CA GLY A 34 -2.29 -9.94 4.80
C GLY A 34 -3.74 -10.34 5.09
N ALA A 35 -4.71 -9.88 4.29
CA ALA A 35 -6.11 -10.29 4.40
C ALA A 35 -6.30 -11.79 4.17
N GLY A 36 -5.69 -12.33 3.11
CA GLY A 36 -5.79 -13.74 2.78
C GLY A 36 -5.18 -14.64 3.85
N SER A 37 -3.95 -14.35 4.29
CA SER A 37 -3.30 -15.10 5.36
C SER A 37 -4.02 -14.93 6.69
N GLY A 38 -4.46 -13.72 7.04
CA GLY A 38 -5.18 -13.43 8.28
C GLY A 38 -6.53 -14.15 8.35
N ALA A 39 -7.24 -14.24 7.23
CA ALA A 39 -8.47 -15.03 7.11
C ALA A 39 -8.20 -16.53 7.30
N ALA A 40 -7.15 -17.07 6.67
CA ALA A 40 -6.80 -18.49 6.77
C ALA A 40 -6.43 -18.89 8.21
N ILE A 41 -5.61 -18.08 8.88
CA ILE A 41 -5.16 -18.35 10.26
C ILE A 41 -6.34 -18.29 11.24
N SER A 42 -7.21 -17.29 11.11
CA SER A 42 -8.38 -17.15 11.99
C SER A 42 -9.40 -18.26 11.75
N ALA A 43 -9.64 -18.67 10.51
CA ALA A 43 -10.47 -19.84 10.20
C ALA A 43 -9.90 -21.13 10.81
N GLY A 44 -8.58 -21.33 10.75
CA GLY A 44 -7.91 -22.52 11.33
C GLY A 44 -7.86 -22.56 12.85
N THR A 45 -8.05 -21.43 13.52
CA THR A 45 -7.99 -21.30 15.00
C THR A 45 -9.36 -21.14 15.64
N GLY A 46 -10.45 -21.38 14.89
CA GLY A 46 -11.83 -21.26 15.40
C GLY A 46 -12.29 -19.81 15.64
N HIS A 47 -11.56 -18.82 15.13
CA HIS A 47 -11.90 -17.40 15.22
C HIS A 47 -12.61 -16.92 13.95
N SER A 48 -13.19 -15.71 14.00
CA SER A 48 -13.88 -15.13 12.84
C SER A 48 -12.91 -14.83 11.69
N PRO A 49 -13.09 -15.44 10.50
CA PRO A 49 -12.25 -15.21 9.33
C PRO A 49 -12.27 -13.75 8.88
N ALA A 50 -13.43 -13.10 8.99
CA ALA A 50 -13.60 -11.70 8.61
C ALA A 50 -12.76 -10.77 9.50
N LYS A 51 -12.69 -11.03 10.82
CA LYS A 51 -11.85 -10.23 11.72
C LYS A 51 -10.37 -10.44 11.45
N GLY A 52 -9.96 -11.70 11.22
CA GLY A 52 -8.57 -12.00 10.85
C GLY A 52 -8.18 -11.39 9.51
N ALA A 53 -9.08 -11.38 8.53
CA ALA A 53 -8.88 -10.71 7.25
C ALA A 53 -8.69 -9.19 7.43
N LEU A 54 -9.53 -8.54 8.23
CA LEU A 54 -9.44 -7.09 8.48
C LEU A 54 -8.15 -6.69 9.19
N ILE A 55 -7.75 -7.44 10.23
CA ILE A 55 -6.49 -7.19 10.94
C ILE A 55 -5.30 -7.46 10.03
N GLY A 56 -5.33 -8.58 9.32
CA GLY A 56 -4.28 -8.95 8.36
C GLY A 56 -4.14 -7.93 7.22
N ALA A 57 -5.26 -7.42 6.70
CA ALA A 57 -5.25 -6.36 5.70
C ALA A 57 -4.62 -5.07 6.22
N GLY A 58 -4.95 -4.68 7.46
CA GLY A 58 -4.40 -3.48 8.10
C GLY A 58 -2.90 -3.58 8.33
N VAL A 59 -2.42 -4.69 8.91
CA VAL A 59 -0.99 -4.91 9.17
C VAL A 59 -0.22 -5.07 7.86
N GLY A 60 -0.75 -5.86 6.92
CA GLY A 60 -0.12 -6.09 5.63
C GLY A 60 -0.06 -4.82 4.78
N GLY A 61 -1.10 -3.98 4.79
CA GLY A 61 -1.10 -2.68 4.13
C GLY A 61 -0.09 -1.71 4.73
N ALA A 62 -0.01 -1.64 6.07
CA ALA A 62 0.99 -0.81 6.75
C ALA A 62 2.42 -1.28 6.47
N ALA A 63 2.68 -2.59 6.48
CA ALA A 63 3.98 -3.15 6.11
C ALA A 63 4.33 -2.86 4.65
N GLY A 64 3.35 -2.94 3.74
CA GLY A 64 3.49 -2.57 2.34
C GLY A 64 3.85 -1.11 2.14
N ALA A 65 3.20 -0.19 2.88
CA ALA A 65 3.54 1.22 2.87
C ALA A 65 4.96 1.50 3.38
N ILE A 66 5.39 0.84 4.46
CA ILE A 66 6.75 0.98 4.98
C ILE A 66 7.77 0.42 3.99
N TYR A 67 7.47 -0.70 3.33
CA TYR A 67 8.35 -1.29 2.34
C TYR A 67 8.56 -0.37 1.12
N ASP A 68 7.52 0.33 0.68
CA ASP A 68 7.64 1.34 -0.38
C ASP A 68 8.40 2.60 0.05
N ILE A 69 8.38 2.95 1.35
CA ILE A 69 9.17 4.08 1.88
C ILE A 69 10.65 3.69 2.08
N ALA A 70 10.92 2.45 2.45
CA ALA A 70 12.25 1.95 2.77
C ALA A 70 13.06 1.50 1.53
N ARG A 71 12.47 1.53 0.34
CA ARG A 71 13.07 1.13 -0.93
C ARG A 71 13.26 2.31 -1.87
#